data_AF-A0A519KJU8-F1
#
_entry.id   AF-A0A519KJU8-F1
#
_cell.length_a   1.000
_cell.length_b   1.000
_cell.length_c   1.000
_cell.angle_alpha   90.00
_cell.angle_beta   90.00
_cell.angle_gamma   90.00
#
_symmetry.space_group_name_H-M   'P 1'
#
loop_
_entity.id
_entity.type
_entity.pdbx_description
1 polymer ?
#
loop_
_entity_poly.entity_id
_entity_poly.type
_entity_poly.pdbx_seq_one_letter_code
_entity_poly.pdbx_strand_id
1 'polypeptide(L)'
;AEGGFQARRRFRTFEQDPRFGLIVLGEIAERALSPAVNDPGTAIQIVGVAVRLLDDWGRCLPQAADANARHDRVVRPVLSPDDLVHDVFGPVIRYGGGDVAVAIRTQKALRSLAACDSAISPSAATLAKEAAGRAREDLPAADRARFDAVFGLRREA
;
A
#
# COMPACT_ATOMS: atom_id res chain seq x y z
N ALA A 1 34.57 13.16 33.30
CA ALA A 1 34.10 13.44 31.93
C ALA A 1 33.89 12.09 31.25
N GLU A 2 32.91 12.01 30.34
CA GLU A 2 32.42 10.85 29.55
C GLU A 2 31.02 10.38 29.92
N GLY A 3 30.04 11.25 29.64
CA GLY A 3 28.63 10.89 29.44
C GLY A 3 28.29 11.09 27.97
N GLY A 4 28.85 10.26 27.09
CA GLY A 4 28.55 10.30 25.67
C GLY A 4 27.11 9.87 25.42
N PHE A 5 26.33 10.71 24.75
CA PHE A 5 25.00 10.35 24.23
C PHE A 5 25.16 9.19 23.24
N GLN A 6 24.91 7.96 23.69
CA GLN A 6 24.82 6.81 22.81
C GLN A 6 23.48 6.89 22.06
N ALA A 7 23.55 7.20 20.76
CA ALA A 7 22.45 6.94 19.84
C ALA A 7 22.22 5.42 19.78
N ARG A 8 21.40 4.88 20.69
CA ARG A 8 20.90 3.50 20.61
C ARG A 8 20.32 3.33 19.21
N ARG A 9 20.73 2.27 18.49
CA ARG A 9 20.04 1.84 17.26
C ARG A 9 18.55 1.72 17.60
N ARG A 10 17.78 2.71 17.15
CA ARG A 10 16.36 2.83 17.50
C ARG A 10 15.61 1.93 16.53
N PHE A 11 15.43 0.66 16.89
CA PHE A 11 14.51 -0.21 16.18
C PHE A 11 13.13 0.46 16.20
N ARG A 12 12.50 0.61 15.03
CA ARG A 12 11.11 1.08 14.97
C ARG A 12 10.24 0.01 15.62
N THR A 13 9.42 0.41 16.58
CA THR A 13 8.44 -0.46 17.22
C THR A 13 7.05 -0.06 16.75
N PHE A 14 6.11 -1.02 16.75
CA PHE A 14 4.71 -0.75 16.38
C PHE A 14 4.06 0.33 17.26
N GLU A 15 4.50 0.47 18.51
CA GLU A 15 4.03 1.51 19.43
C GLU A 15 4.54 2.91 19.06
N GLN A 16 5.70 2.99 18.41
CA GLN A 16 6.37 4.26 18.06
C GLN A 16 6.08 4.72 16.64
N ASP A 17 5.76 3.79 15.73
CA ASP A 17 5.44 4.07 14.33
C ASP A 17 4.21 3.25 13.89
N PRO A 18 3.02 3.88 13.79
CA PRO A 18 1.81 3.19 13.37
C PRO A 18 1.86 2.70 11.91
N ARG A 19 2.77 3.24 11.09
CA ARG A 19 2.97 2.81 9.69
C ARG A 19 3.84 1.56 9.61
N PHE A 20 4.61 1.27 10.66
CA PHE A 20 5.61 0.21 10.64
C PHE A 20 5.02 -1.16 10.26
N GLY A 21 3.77 -1.45 10.66
CA GLY A 21 3.08 -2.67 10.22
C GLY A 21 2.87 -2.78 8.71
N LEU A 22 2.49 -1.68 8.06
CA LEU A 22 2.32 -1.65 6.60
C LEU A 22 3.66 -1.77 5.87
N ILE A 23 4.71 -1.15 6.41
CA ILE A 23 6.07 -1.24 5.89
C ILE A 23 6.56 -2.69 5.97
N VAL A 24 6.42 -3.34 7.13
CA VAL A 24 6.80 -4.75 7.31
C VAL A 24 6.01 -5.66 6.36
N LEU A 25 4.71 -5.41 6.16
CA LEU A 25 3.92 -6.15 5.18
C LEU A 25 4.46 -5.96 3.76
N GLY A 26 4.80 -4.73 3.38
CA GLY A 26 5.45 -4.43 2.10
C GLY A 26 6.77 -5.19 1.92
N GLU A 27 7.63 -5.20 2.94
CA GLU A 27 8.91 -5.92 2.96
C GLU A 27 8.72 -7.45 2.82
N ILE A 28 7.72 -8.03 3.48
CA ILE A 28 7.41 -9.46 3.34
C ILE A 28 6.95 -9.77 1.91
N ALA A 29 6.10 -8.92 1.32
CA ALA A 29 5.63 -9.11 -0.05
C ALA A 29 6.78 -8.97 -1.06
N GLU A 30 7.64 -7.97 -0.88
CA GLU A 30 8.88 -7.81 -1.65
C GLU A 30 9.76 -9.06 -1.55
N ARG A 31 9.97 -9.58 -0.34
CA ARG A 31 10.79 -10.78 -0.16
C ARG A 31 10.19 -12.00 -0.83
N ALA A 32 8.86 -12.15 -0.77
CA ALA A 32 8.14 -13.22 -1.45
C ALA A 32 8.28 -13.13 -2.99
N LEU A 33 8.26 -11.92 -3.54
CA LEU A 33 8.41 -11.67 -4.99
C LEU A 33 9.86 -11.69 -5.47
N SER A 34 10.84 -11.75 -4.56
CA SER A 34 12.24 -11.78 -4.94
C SER A 34 12.59 -13.01 -5.79
N PRO A 35 13.58 -12.93 -6.69
CA PRO A 35 13.97 -14.06 -7.56
C PRO A 35 14.35 -15.34 -6.80
N ALA A 36 14.84 -15.20 -5.57
CA ALA A 36 15.24 -16.33 -4.74
C ALA A 36 14.06 -17.07 -4.11
N VAL A 37 12.93 -16.40 -3.87
CA VAL A 37 11.75 -16.99 -3.21
C VAL A 37 10.65 -17.32 -4.23
N ASN A 38 10.33 -16.38 -5.12
CA ASN A 38 9.34 -16.53 -6.19
C ASN A 38 7.99 -17.12 -5.72
N ASP A 39 7.44 -16.56 -4.63
CA ASP A 39 6.14 -16.92 -4.06
C ASP A 39 5.11 -15.78 -4.24
N PRO A 40 4.44 -15.70 -5.41
CA PRO A 40 3.38 -14.72 -5.65
C PRO A 40 2.15 -14.94 -4.75
N GLY A 41 1.96 -16.14 -4.21
CA GLY A 41 0.83 -16.48 -3.33
C GLY A 41 0.86 -15.67 -2.04
N THR A 42 2.03 -15.59 -1.40
CA THR A 42 2.23 -14.76 -0.19
C THR A 42 2.01 -13.28 -0.49
N ALA A 43 2.51 -12.75 -1.60
CA ALA A 43 2.30 -11.36 -1.97
C ALA A 43 0.80 -11.03 -2.18
N ILE A 44 0.05 -11.92 -2.82
CA ILE A 44 -1.40 -11.81 -2.99
C ILE A 44 -2.15 -11.83 -1.65
N GLN A 45 -1.71 -12.66 -0.70
CA GLN A 45 -2.27 -12.67 0.65
C GLN A 45 -2.06 -11.34 1.36
N ILE A 46 -0.85 -10.78 1.28
CA ILE A 46 -0.50 -9.48 1.86
C ILE A 46 -1.34 -8.36 1.25
N VAL A 47 -1.53 -8.35 -0.07
CA VAL A 47 -2.46 -7.42 -0.74
C VAL A 47 -3.87 -7.51 -0.15
N GLY A 48 -4.35 -8.73 0.15
CA GLY A 48 -5.64 -8.92 0.81
C GLY A 48 -5.70 -8.38 2.25
N VAL A 49 -4.62 -8.55 3.02
CA VAL A 49 -4.48 -7.99 4.37
C VAL A 49 -4.47 -6.46 4.32
N ALA A 50 -3.70 -5.88 3.39
CA ALA A 50 -3.56 -4.44 3.21
C ALA A 50 -4.92 -3.76 2.95
N VAL A 51 -5.76 -4.35 2.08
CA VAL A 51 -7.10 -3.82 1.82
C VAL A 51 -7.93 -3.72 3.10
N ARG A 52 -7.94 -4.77 3.92
CA ARG A 52 -8.72 -4.75 5.17
C ARG A 52 -8.21 -3.68 6.12
N LEU A 53 -6.89 -3.62 6.34
CA LEU A 53 -6.29 -2.64 7.25
C LEU A 53 -6.55 -1.20 6.81
N LEU A 54 -6.40 -0.92 5.51
CA LEU A 54 -6.55 0.44 4.97
C LEU A 54 -8.03 0.88 4.90
N ASP A 55 -8.95 -0.03 4.56
CA ASP A 55 -10.38 0.28 4.58
C ASP A 55 -10.85 0.58 6.01
N ASP A 56 -10.44 -0.24 6.98
CA ASP A 56 -10.80 -0.06 8.39
C ASP A 56 -10.22 1.25 8.94
N TRP A 57 -8.95 1.55 8.64
CA TRP A 57 -8.32 2.81 9.02
C TRP A 57 -9.00 4.02 8.37
N GLY A 58 -9.28 3.94 7.06
CA GLY A 58 -9.88 5.02 6.29
C GLY A 58 -11.30 5.38 6.74
N ARG A 59 -12.05 4.42 7.29
CA ARG A 59 -13.38 4.61 7.87
C ARG A 59 -13.34 5.15 9.30
N CYS A 60 -12.27 4.88 10.04
CA CYS A 60 -12.12 5.31 11.44
C CYS A 60 -11.69 6.78 11.60
N LEU A 61 -11.32 7.46 10.51
CA LEU A 61 -10.96 8.88 10.59
C LEU A 61 -12.21 9.75 10.76
N PRO A 62 -12.26 10.65 11.76
CA PRO A 62 -13.33 11.61 11.90
C PRO A 62 -13.42 12.48 10.63
N GLN A 63 -14.60 12.54 10.01
CA GLN A 63 -14.83 13.39 8.82
C GLN A 63 -14.74 14.89 9.14
N ALA A 64 -14.83 15.27 10.42
CA ALA A 64 -14.61 16.63 10.92
C ALA A 64 -13.89 16.59 12.28
N ALA A 65 -13.08 17.60 12.56
CA ALA A 65 -12.54 17.81 13.90
C ALA A 65 -13.72 18.02 14.87
N ASP A 66 -13.80 17.19 15.91
CA ASP A 66 -14.82 17.34 16.94
C ASP A 66 -14.58 18.66 17.68
N ALA A 67 -15.46 19.64 17.45
CA ALA A 67 -15.39 20.96 18.08
C ALA A 67 -15.51 20.88 19.61
N ASN A 68 -15.94 19.74 20.16
CA ASN A 68 -16.04 19.46 21.60
C ASN A 68 -14.95 18.51 22.11
N ALA A 69 -13.83 18.33 21.38
CA ALA A 69 -12.75 17.48 21.83
C ALA A 69 -12.24 17.90 23.23
N ARG A 70 -12.36 16.99 24.21
CA ARG A 70 -11.99 17.21 25.62
C ARG A 70 -10.52 17.63 25.80
N HIS A 71 -9.67 17.33 24.83
CA HIS A 71 -8.22 17.54 24.86
C HIS A 71 -7.72 18.17 23.54
N ASP A 72 -8.09 19.42 23.30
CA ASP A 72 -7.75 20.23 22.11
C ASP A 72 -6.25 20.56 21.96
N ARG A 73 -5.47 20.46 23.04
CA ARG A 73 -4.01 20.72 23.04
C ARG A 73 -3.13 19.50 22.72
N VAL A 74 -3.72 18.33 22.52
CA VAL A 74 -2.97 17.11 22.17
C VAL A 74 -2.98 16.94 20.65
N VAL A 75 -1.83 17.17 20.02
CA VAL A 75 -1.66 17.03 18.57
C VAL A 75 -0.72 15.87 18.28
N ARG A 76 -1.12 14.97 17.37
CA ARG A 76 -0.29 13.88 16.83
C ARG A 76 -0.04 14.14 15.34
N PRO A 77 1.13 13.77 14.78
CA PRO A 77 1.32 13.79 13.34
C PRO A 77 0.21 12.98 12.64
N VAL A 78 -0.48 13.63 11.71
CA VAL A 78 -1.51 12.99 10.88
C VAL A 78 -0.78 12.04 9.93
N LEU A 79 -1.24 10.78 9.87
CA LEU A 79 -0.70 9.83 8.89
C LEU A 79 -1.24 10.22 7.52
N SER A 80 -0.34 10.37 6.55
CA SER A 80 -0.73 10.63 5.18
C SER A 80 -1.35 9.37 4.56
N PRO A 81 -2.57 9.45 3.99
CA PRO A 81 -3.16 8.36 3.24
C PRO A 81 -2.26 7.82 2.12
N ASP A 82 -1.57 8.72 1.40
CA ASP A 82 -0.64 8.37 0.31
C ASP A 82 0.49 7.49 0.83
N ASP A 83 1.09 7.93 1.93
CA ASP A 83 2.15 7.23 2.62
C ASP A 83 1.75 5.81 3.04
N LEU A 84 0.54 5.65 3.59
CA LEU A 84 0.03 4.35 4.03
C LEU A 84 -0.21 3.39 2.86
N VAL A 85 -0.79 3.86 1.75
CA VAL A 85 -0.96 2.99 0.57
C VAL A 85 0.39 2.66 -0.07
N HIS A 86 1.32 3.62 -0.16
CA HIS A 86 2.63 3.39 -0.77
C HIS A 86 3.51 2.46 0.06
N ASP A 87 3.48 2.54 1.39
CA ASP A 87 4.30 1.69 2.26
C ASP A 87 4.05 0.19 2.03
N VAL A 88 2.79 -0.19 1.75
CA VAL A 88 2.43 -1.60 1.54
C VAL A 88 2.34 -2.01 0.07
N PHE A 89 1.77 -1.17 -0.80
CA PHE A 89 1.58 -1.52 -2.21
C PHE A 89 2.78 -1.16 -3.09
N GLY A 90 3.58 -0.16 -2.73
CA GLY A 90 4.73 0.29 -3.51
C GLY A 90 5.72 -0.83 -3.83
N PRO A 91 6.16 -1.63 -2.83
CA PRO A 91 7.01 -2.78 -3.09
C PRO A 91 6.34 -3.83 -3.97
N VAL A 92 5.06 -4.16 -3.73
CA VAL A 92 4.30 -5.13 -4.54
C VAL A 92 4.21 -4.70 -6.00
N ILE A 93 3.92 -3.43 -6.25
CA ILE A 93 3.84 -2.86 -7.60
C ILE A 93 5.21 -2.92 -8.29
N ARG A 94 6.28 -2.61 -7.55
CA ARG A 94 7.64 -2.60 -8.09
C ARG A 94 8.16 -3.99 -8.44
N TYR A 95 7.95 -4.96 -7.56
CA TYR A 95 8.56 -6.30 -7.71
C TYR A 95 7.60 -7.33 -8.32
N GLY A 96 6.30 -7.07 -8.28
CA GLY A 96 5.24 -7.95 -8.79
C GLY A 96 4.65 -7.52 -10.13
N GLY A 97 5.13 -6.42 -10.73
CA GLY A 97 4.61 -5.90 -12.00
C GLY A 97 4.70 -6.90 -13.16
N GLY A 98 5.71 -7.77 -13.14
CA GLY A 98 5.93 -8.81 -14.15
C GLY A 98 5.10 -10.09 -13.96
N ASP A 99 4.40 -10.26 -12.84
CA ASP A 99 3.51 -11.40 -12.60
C ASP A 99 2.05 -10.98 -12.79
N VAL A 100 1.37 -11.58 -13.77
CA VAL A 100 0.01 -11.20 -14.15
C VAL A 100 -1.01 -11.40 -13.03
N ALA A 101 -0.83 -12.44 -12.18
CA ALA A 101 -1.75 -12.71 -11.09
C ALA A 101 -1.59 -11.67 -9.98
N VAL A 102 -0.36 -11.31 -9.64
CA VAL A 102 -0.03 -10.26 -8.67
C VAL A 102 -0.50 -8.91 -9.18
N ALA A 103 -0.21 -8.54 -10.43
CA ALA A 103 -0.65 -7.30 -11.04
C ALA A 103 -2.18 -7.15 -11.02
N ILE A 104 -2.92 -8.18 -11.47
CA ILE A 104 -4.39 -8.17 -11.45
C ILE A 104 -4.90 -8.04 -10.01
N ARG A 105 -4.32 -8.77 -9.06
CA ARG A 105 -4.80 -8.75 -7.67
C ARG A 105 -4.57 -7.40 -7.01
N THR A 106 -3.41 -6.80 -7.23
CA THR A 106 -3.04 -5.47 -6.77
C THR A 106 -3.96 -4.42 -7.36
N GLN A 107 -4.22 -4.47 -8.67
CA GLN A 107 -5.11 -3.52 -9.33
C GLN A 107 -6.56 -3.63 -8.84
N LYS A 108 -7.07 -4.85 -8.62
CA LYS A 108 -8.39 -5.06 -8.00
C LYS A 108 -8.45 -4.49 -6.58
N ALA A 109 -7.42 -4.70 -5.78
CA ALA A 109 -7.33 -4.18 -4.42
C ALA A 109 -7.39 -2.65 -4.38
N LEU A 110 -6.55 -1.98 -5.17
CA LEU A 110 -6.48 -0.52 -5.22
C LEU A 110 -7.78 0.09 -5.75
N ARG A 111 -8.38 -0.48 -6.81
CA ARG A 111 -9.69 -0.03 -7.31
C ARG A 111 -10.82 -0.23 -6.30
N SER A 112 -10.76 -1.30 -5.50
CA SER A 112 -11.73 -1.52 -4.41
C SER A 112 -11.61 -0.44 -3.35
N LEU A 113 -10.40 -0.14 -2.86
CA LEU A 113 -10.15 0.92 -1.89
C LEU A 113 -10.54 2.32 -2.43
N ALA A 114 -10.27 2.56 -3.72
CA ALA A 114 -10.67 3.79 -4.39
C ALA A 114 -12.20 3.99 -4.45
N ALA A 115 -12.98 2.91 -4.39
CA ALA A 115 -14.44 2.95 -4.43
C ALA A 115 -15.10 3.07 -3.04
N CYS A 116 -14.34 2.94 -1.95
CA CYS A 116 -14.88 2.78 -0.60
C CYS A 116 -15.38 4.07 0.11
N ASP A 117 -15.40 5.23 -0.54
CA ASP A 117 -15.69 6.56 0.06
C ASP A 117 -15.06 6.74 1.45
N SER A 118 -13.72 6.71 1.48
CA SER A 118 -12.94 6.84 2.69
C SER A 118 -11.74 7.76 2.50
N ALA A 119 -11.06 8.11 3.58
CA ALA A 119 -9.85 8.93 3.51
C ALA A 119 -8.73 8.32 2.65
N ILE A 120 -8.75 7.01 2.42
CA ILE A 120 -7.79 6.29 1.57
C ILE A 120 -8.16 6.36 0.08
N SER A 121 -9.43 6.61 -0.26
CA SER A 121 -9.94 6.47 -1.63
C SER A 121 -9.18 7.30 -2.68
N PRO A 122 -8.84 8.59 -2.44
CA PRO A 122 -8.07 9.38 -3.42
C PRO A 122 -6.67 8.80 -3.67
N SER A 123 -5.95 8.46 -2.61
CA SER A 123 -4.60 7.89 -2.67
C SER A 123 -4.59 6.52 -3.37
N ALA A 124 -5.56 5.67 -3.07
CA ALA A 124 -5.73 4.39 -3.73
C ALA A 124 -6.06 4.55 -5.22
N ALA A 125 -6.84 5.56 -5.60
CA ALA A 125 -7.16 5.85 -7.00
C ALA A 125 -5.92 6.31 -7.79
N THR A 126 -5.08 7.16 -7.20
CA THR A 126 -3.81 7.59 -7.80
C THR A 126 -2.88 6.39 -7.97
N LEU A 127 -2.68 5.61 -6.91
CA LEU A 127 -1.79 4.45 -6.95
C LEU A 127 -2.30 3.34 -7.90
N ALA A 128 -3.62 3.20 -8.07
CA ALA A 128 -4.21 2.30 -9.07
C ALA A 128 -3.83 2.69 -10.51
N LYS A 129 -3.66 3.98 -10.80
CA LYS A 129 -3.21 4.43 -12.13
C LYS A 129 -1.73 4.08 -12.35
N GLU A 130 -0.90 4.35 -11.35
CA GLU A 130 0.53 4.01 -11.38
C GLU A 130 0.76 2.52 -11.50
N ALA A 131 0.05 1.71 -10.71
CA ALA A 131 0.12 0.25 -10.76
C ALA A 131 -0.26 -0.30 -12.13
N ALA A 132 -1.31 0.24 -12.77
CA ALA A 132 -1.68 -0.13 -14.13
C ALA A 132 -0.66 0.31 -15.18
N GLY A 133 -0.01 1.46 -14.97
CA GLY A 133 1.10 1.92 -15.81
C GLY A 133 2.24 0.91 -15.79
N ARG A 134 2.77 0.61 -14.59
CA ARG A 134 3.87 -0.34 -14.43
C ARG A 134 3.55 -1.74 -14.89
N ALA A 135 2.37 -2.28 -14.57
CA ALA A 135 1.96 -3.59 -15.07
C ALA A 135 2.00 -3.66 -16.60
N ARG A 136 1.65 -2.58 -17.30
CA ARG A 136 1.75 -2.54 -18.76
C ARG A 136 3.16 -2.37 -19.28
N GLU A 137 4.11 -1.92 -18.48
CA GLU A 137 5.52 -1.88 -18.86
C GLU A 137 6.17 -3.25 -18.63
N ASP A 138 5.90 -3.86 -17.47
CA ASP A 138 6.61 -5.03 -16.98
C ASP A 138 6.08 -6.36 -17.53
N LEU A 139 4.76 -6.46 -17.82
CA LEU A 139 4.17 -7.74 -18.24
C LEU A 139 4.65 -8.17 -19.65
N PRO A 140 4.72 -9.48 -19.93
CA PRO A 140 4.79 -9.99 -21.30
C PRO A 140 3.55 -9.58 -22.12
N ALA A 141 3.69 -9.53 -23.45
CA ALA A 141 2.60 -9.06 -24.32
C ALA A 141 1.28 -9.85 -24.17
N ALA A 142 1.37 -11.17 -23.99
CA ALA A 142 0.21 -12.03 -23.78
C ALA A 142 -0.51 -11.72 -22.45
N ASP A 143 0.25 -11.52 -21.38
CA ASP A 143 -0.30 -11.22 -20.05
C ASP A 143 -0.82 -9.79 -19.93
N ARG A 144 -0.18 -8.83 -20.61
CA ARG A 144 -0.68 -7.46 -20.73
C ARG A 144 -2.06 -7.41 -21.37
N ALA A 145 -2.30 -8.18 -22.44
CA ALA A 145 -3.62 -8.27 -23.06
C ALA A 145 -4.67 -8.83 -22.09
N ARG A 146 -4.29 -9.84 -21.29
CA ARG A 146 -5.14 -10.39 -20.22
C ARG A 146 -5.43 -9.36 -19.13
N PHE A 147 -4.42 -8.62 -18.67
CA PHE A 147 -4.57 -7.57 -17.68
C PHE A 147 -5.53 -6.47 -18.16
N ASP A 148 -5.32 -5.95 -19.37
CA ASP A 148 -6.14 -4.90 -19.98
C ASP A 148 -7.61 -5.34 -20.13
N ALA A 149 -7.83 -6.59 -20.56
CA ALA A 149 -9.17 -7.17 -20.70
C ALA A 149 -9.95 -7.23 -19.37
N VAL A 150 -9.28 -7.55 -18.25
CA VAL A 150 -9.92 -7.61 -16.92
C VAL A 150 -10.43 -6.25 -16.45
N PHE A 151 -9.76 -5.17 -16.84
CA PHE A 151 -10.07 -3.83 -16.36
C PHE A 151 -10.75 -2.93 -17.39
N GLY A 152 -11.02 -3.46 -18.60
CA GLY A 152 -11.61 -2.68 -19.70
C GLY A 152 -10.72 -1.53 -20.15
N LEU A 153 -9.41 -1.65 -19.94
CA LEU A 153 -8.45 -0.58 -20.26
C LEU A 153 -8.05 -0.73 -21.73
N ARG A 154 -8.63 0.07 -22.62
CA ARG A 154 -8.17 0.14 -24.01
C ARG A 154 -6.85 0.91 -24.08
N ARG A 155 -5.94 0.51 -24.98
CA ARG A 155 -4.77 1.33 -25.32
C ARG A 155 -5.28 2.60 -26.00
N GLU A 156 -4.94 3.76 -25.44
CA GLU A 156 -4.93 4.98 -26.24
C GLU A 156 -3.81 4.81 -27.27
N ALA A 157 -4.17 4.97 -28.54
CA ALA A 157 -3.33 4.77 -29.71
C ALA A 157 -2.42 5.99 -29.93
#